data_AF-A0A2V5KXL5-F1
#
_entry.id   AF-A0A2V5KXL5-F1
#
_cell.length_a   1.000
_cell.length_b   1.000
_cell.length_c   1.000
_cell.angle_alpha   90.00
_cell.angle_beta   90.00
_cell.angle_gamma   90.00
#
_symmetry.space_group_name_H-M   'P 1'
#
loop_
_entity.id
_entity.type
_entity.pdbx_description
1 polymer ?
#
loop_
_entity_poly.entity_id
_entity_poly.type
_entity_poly.pdbx_seq_one_letter_code
_entity_poly.pdbx_strand_id
1 'polypeptide(L)'
;RLREQIKRSLAARENAVLACSALKRKYRDCLRVNRDVKFVFLRGDSALIAKQLRHRRGHFFDRALLKSQFDDLEEPQPDESALTIELGRTPQELVKEIKEKLHLSRG
;
A
#
# COMPACT_ATOMS: atom_id res chain seq x y z
N ARG A 1 -11.75 -11.80 -3.76
CA ARG A 1 -11.58 -11.99 -2.30
C ARG A 1 -11.35 -10.68 -1.55
N LEU A 2 -10.32 -9.88 -1.88
CA LEU A 2 -10.02 -8.64 -1.15
C LEU A 2 -11.16 -7.60 -1.19
N ARG A 3 -11.74 -7.36 -2.36
CA ARG A 3 -12.91 -6.48 -2.52
C ARG A 3 -14.10 -6.89 -1.62
N GLU A 4 -14.34 -8.19 -1.49
CA GLU A 4 -15.41 -8.70 -0.62
C GLU A 4 -15.09 -8.49 0.85
N GLN A 5 -13.81 -8.60 1.25
CA GLN A 5 -13.39 -8.26 2.62
C GLN A 5 -13.61 -6.77 2.90
N ILE A 6 -13.26 -5.89 1.96
CA ILE A 6 -13.51 -4.44 2.06
C ILE A 6 -15.00 -4.18 2.27
N LYS A 7 -15.87 -4.78 1.43
CA LYS A 7 -17.33 -4.64 1.57
C LYS A 7 -17.84 -5.10 2.94
N ARG A 8 -17.33 -6.22 3.47
CA ARG A 8 -17.73 -6.73 4.80
C ARG A 8 -17.36 -5.76 5.92
N SER A 9 -16.12 -5.26 5.93
CA SER A 9 -15.68 -4.29 6.95
C SER A 9 -16.49 -2.99 6.86
N LEU A 10 -16.78 -2.49 5.65
CA LEU A 10 -17.63 -1.32 5.45
C LEU A 10 -19.06 -1.56 5.97
N ALA A 11 -19.65 -2.72 5.66
CA ALA A 11 -21.00 -3.07 6.12
C ALA A 11 -21.06 -3.21 7.66
N ALA A 12 -20.01 -3.75 8.27
CA ALA A 12 -19.89 -3.88 9.73
C ALA A 12 -19.49 -2.56 10.43
N ARG A 13 -19.19 -1.49 9.67
CA ARG A 13 -18.62 -0.23 10.18
C ARG A 13 -17.33 -0.42 11.00
N GLU A 14 -16.51 -1.38 10.58
CA GLU A 14 -15.24 -1.70 11.20
C GLU A 14 -14.07 -1.08 10.42
N ASN A 15 -13.05 -0.63 11.14
CA ASN A 15 -11.80 -0.18 10.54
C ASN A 15 -10.92 -1.39 10.21
N ALA A 16 -10.36 -1.42 9.00
CA ALA A 16 -9.45 -2.47 8.57
C ALA A 16 -8.26 -1.89 7.78
N VAL A 17 -7.09 -2.50 7.96
CA VAL A 17 -5.88 -2.22 7.16
C VAL A 17 -5.51 -3.49 6.42
N LEU A 18 -5.37 -3.39 5.09
CA LEU A 18 -5.13 -4.52 4.22
C LEU A 18 -3.88 -4.25 3.38
N ALA A 19 -2.96 -5.22 3.34
CA ALA A 19 -1.80 -5.17 2.46
C ALA A 19 -2.16 -5.78 1.10
N CYS A 20 -1.94 -5.02 0.02
CA CYS A 20 -2.15 -5.46 -1.35
C CYS A 20 -1.17 -4.73 -2.28
N SER A 21 -0.61 -5.41 -3.28
CA SER A 21 0.28 -4.78 -4.23
C SER A 21 -0.43 -3.75 -5.11
N ALA A 22 -1.67 -4.04 -5.54
CA ALA A 22 -2.55 -3.13 -6.30
C ALA A 22 -1.82 -2.27 -7.35
N LEU A 23 -0.91 -2.91 -8.09
CA LEU A 23 0.11 -2.24 -8.91
C LEU A 23 -0.49 -1.41 -10.05
N LYS A 24 -1.58 -1.91 -10.65
CA LYS A 24 -2.29 -1.25 -11.75
C LYS A 24 -3.48 -0.43 -11.25
N ARG A 25 -3.75 0.69 -11.90
CA ARG A 25 -4.90 1.58 -11.65
C ARG A 25 -6.22 0.80 -11.69
N LYS A 26 -6.40 -0.09 -12.67
CA LYS A 26 -7.59 -0.95 -12.77
C LYS A 26 -7.87 -1.77 -11.50
N TYR A 27 -6.82 -2.22 -10.80
CA TYR A 27 -7.00 -2.95 -9.53
C TYR A 27 -7.41 -2.01 -8.40
N ARG A 28 -6.82 -0.81 -8.32
CA ARG A 28 -7.20 0.20 -7.33
C ARG A 28 -8.65 0.64 -7.53
N ASP A 29 -9.08 0.86 -8.76
CA ASP A 29 -10.47 1.19 -9.09
C ASP A 29 -11.44 0.07 -8.70
N CYS A 30 -11.07 -1.20 -8.91
CA CYS A 30 -11.88 -2.34 -8.48
C CYS A 30 -12.01 -2.44 -6.95
N LEU A 31 -10.95 -2.10 -6.21
CA LEU A 31 -10.91 -2.14 -4.75
C LEU A 31 -11.54 -0.90 -4.09
N ARG A 32 -11.62 0.24 -4.80
CA ARG A 32 -12.24 1.48 -4.33
C ARG A 32 -13.77 1.35 -4.36
N VAL A 33 -14.31 0.62 -3.37
CA VAL A 33 -15.76 0.39 -3.23
C VAL A 33 -16.53 1.70 -3.03
N ASN A 34 -16.00 2.61 -2.22
CA ASN A 34 -16.52 3.96 -2.00
C ASN A 34 -15.39 4.90 -1.54
N ARG A 35 -15.73 6.13 -1.10
CA ARG A 35 -14.76 7.14 -0.64
C ARG A 35 -14.08 6.83 0.71
N ASP A 36 -14.60 5.86 1.46
CA ASP A 36 -14.04 5.45 2.76
C ASP A 36 -12.82 4.53 2.58
N VAL A 37 -12.67 3.93 1.40
CA VAL A 37 -11.49 3.14 1.04
C VAL A 37 -10.35 4.09 0.64
N LYS A 38 -9.34 4.19 1.50
CA LYS A 38 -8.13 4.98 1.24
C LYS A 38 -6.98 4.07 0.78
N PHE A 39 -6.18 4.55 -0.16
CA PHE A 39 -4.96 3.87 -0.61
C PHE A 39 -3.74 4.58 -0.04
N VAL A 40 -2.77 3.79 0.42
CA VAL A 40 -1.43 4.27 0.79
C VAL A 40 -0.44 3.61 -0.13
N PHE A 41 0.27 4.41 -0.93
CA PHE A 41 1.31 3.95 -1.82
C PHE A 41 2.68 4.23 -1.19
N LEU A 42 3.39 3.15 -0.89
CA LEU A 42 4.76 3.21 -0.35
C LEU A 42 5.73 3.29 -1.51
N ARG A 43 6.15 4.51 -1.86
CA ARG A 43 7.05 4.77 -2.98
C ARG A 43 8.50 4.57 -2.54
N GLY A 44 9.26 3.82 -3.31
CA GLY A 44 10.69 3.67 -3.11
C GLY A 44 11.34 3.11 -4.35
N ASP A 45 12.62 3.43 -4.53
CA ASP A 45 13.37 2.89 -5.65
C ASP A 45 13.64 1.38 -5.48
N SER A 46 13.88 0.71 -6.61
CA SER A 46 14.12 -0.73 -6.66
C SER A 46 15.34 -1.15 -5.83
N ALA A 47 16.38 -0.32 -5.77
CA ALA A 47 17.61 -0.63 -5.03
C ALA A 47 17.39 -0.63 -3.51
N LEU A 48 16.62 0.33 -2.99
CA LEU A 48 16.23 0.45 -1.59
C LEU A 48 15.36 -0.73 -1.19
N ILE A 49 14.35 -1.07 -1.99
CA ILE A 49 13.45 -2.20 -1.72
C ILE A 49 14.23 -3.52 -1.76
N ALA A 50 15.09 -3.73 -2.76
CA ALA A 50 15.95 -4.91 -2.84
C ALA A 50 16.89 -5.03 -1.64
N LYS A 51 17.47 -3.91 -1.18
CA LYS A 51 18.30 -3.88 0.04
C LYS A 51 17.48 -4.29 1.26
N GLN A 52 16.29 -3.73 1.47
CA GLN A 52 15.43 -4.08 2.61
C GLN A 52 15.00 -5.55 2.59
N LEU A 53 14.66 -6.10 1.42
CA LEU A 53 14.25 -7.50 1.28
C LEU A 53 15.41 -8.47 1.57
N ARG A 54 16.64 -8.14 1.14
CA ARG A 54 17.84 -8.93 1.46
C ARG A 54 18.15 -9.01 2.96
N HIS A 55 17.81 -7.98 3.73
CA HIS A 55 18.06 -7.97 5.17
C HIS A 55 17.06 -8.82 5.96
N ARG A 56 15.92 -9.23 5.37
CA ARG A 56 14.95 -10.10 6.03
C ARG A 56 15.44 -11.56 5.98
N ARG A 57 15.85 -12.09 7.13
CA ARG A 57 16.15 -13.53 7.26
C ARG A 57 14.86 -14.35 7.12
N GLY A 58 14.88 -15.38 6.28
CA GLY A 58 13.79 -16.38 6.20
C GLY A 58 12.81 -16.26 5.02
N HIS A 59 12.91 -15.23 4.17
CA HIS A 59 12.13 -15.16 2.94
C HIS A 59 13.06 -15.16 1.72
N PHE A 60 12.85 -16.13 0.83
CA PHE A 60 13.54 -16.20 -0.46
C PHE A 60 13.20 -14.94 -1.26
N PHE A 61 14.19 -14.07 -1.46
CA PHE A 61 14.03 -12.86 -2.25
C PHE A 61 14.14 -13.20 -3.73
N ASP A 62 13.00 -13.20 -4.41
CA ASP A 62 12.94 -13.37 -5.86
C ASP A 62 13.10 -12.01 -6.56
N ARG A 63 14.29 -11.79 -7.14
CA ARG A 63 14.59 -10.58 -7.93
C ARG A 63 13.69 -10.45 -9.15
N ALA A 64 13.28 -11.57 -9.76
CA ALA A 64 12.41 -11.56 -10.92
C ALA A 64 11.01 -11.08 -10.53
N LEU A 65 10.51 -11.49 -9.36
CA LEU A 65 9.26 -10.98 -8.80
C LEU A 65 9.33 -9.47 -8.50
N LEU A 66 10.43 -8.99 -7.91
CA LEU A 66 10.59 -7.55 -7.68
C LEU A 66 10.56 -6.79 -9.01
N LYS A 67 11.31 -7.27 -10.01
CA LYS A 67 11.32 -6.66 -11.34
C LYS A 67 9.93 -6.64 -11.97
N SER A 68 9.20 -7.76 -11.96
CA SER A 68 7.86 -7.81 -12.53
C SER A 68 6.89 -6.88 -11.82
N GLN A 69 7.03 -6.69 -10.50
CA GLN A 69 6.19 -5.72 -9.78
C GLN A 69 6.46 -4.28 -10.19
N PHE A 70 7.72 -3.90 -10.44
CA PHE A 70 8.07 -2.58 -10.96
C PHE A 70 7.63 -2.41 -12.41
N ASP A 71 7.75 -3.46 -13.24
CA ASP A 71 7.29 -3.43 -14.63
C ASP A 71 5.75 -3.25 -14.73
N ASP A 72 5.00 -3.81 -13.78
CA ASP A 72 3.53 -3.70 -13.69
C ASP A 72 3.05 -2.46 -12.90
N LEU A 73 3.96 -1.70 -12.28
CA LEU A 73 3.61 -0.58 -11.41
C LEU A 73 3.12 0.61 -12.24
N GLU A 74 1.85 0.94 -12.06
CA GLU A 74 1.27 2.21 -12.50
C GLU A 74 1.18 3.13 -11.27
N GLU A 75 2.11 4.08 -11.13
CA GLU A 75 2.11 5.01 -9.99
C GLU A 75 0.75 5.72 -9.87
N PRO A 76 0.18 5.81 -8.65
CA PRO A 76 -1.10 6.48 -8.46
C PRO A 76 -1.08 7.93 -8.93
N GLN A 77 -2.07 8.29 -9.73
CA GLN A 77 -2.24 9.63 -10.24
C GLN A 77 -3.01 10.52 -9.24
N PRO A 78 -2.89 11.86 -9.30
CA PRO A 78 -3.55 12.77 -8.35
C PRO A 78 -5.06 12.58 -8.24
N ASP A 79 -5.74 12.20 -9.32
CA ASP A 79 -7.18 11.93 -9.37
C ASP A 79 -7.59 10.68 -8.56
N GLU A 80 -6.64 9.79 -8.26
CA GLU A 80 -6.89 8.56 -7.50
C GLU A 80 -6.96 8.78 -5.99
N SER A 81 -6.60 9.98 -5.51
CA SER A 81 -6.57 10.34 -4.08
C SER A 81 -5.82 9.33 -3.20
N ALA A 82 -4.78 8.70 -3.76
CA ALA A 82 -3.91 7.80 -3.01
C ALA A 82 -2.86 8.63 -2.24
N LEU A 83 -2.60 8.23 -1.01
CA LEU A 83 -1.58 8.85 -0.18
C LEU A 83 -0.21 8.25 -0.52
N THR A 84 0.70 9.05 -1.08
CA THR A 84 2.08 8.62 -1.32
C THR A 84 2.97 8.88 -0.09
N ILE A 85 3.76 7.87 0.26
CA ILE A 85 4.70 7.86 1.39
C ILE A 85 6.06 7.37 0.88
N GLU A 86 7.10 8.19 1.03
CA GLU A 86 8.46 7.82 0.62
C GLU A 86 9.09 6.83 1.61
N LEU A 87 9.61 5.73 1.08
CA LEU A 87 10.47 4.81 1.79
C LEU A 87 11.84 5.44 2.06
N GLY A 88 12.54 4.93 3.07
CA GLY A 88 13.85 5.42 3.50
C GLY A 88 13.92 5.74 5.00
N ARG A 89 12.77 5.78 5.67
CA ARG A 89 12.62 5.95 7.11
C ARG A 89 12.25 4.65 7.80
N THR A 90 12.24 4.64 9.13
CA THR A 90 11.84 3.46 9.92
C THR A 90 10.33 3.19 9.78
N PRO A 91 9.88 1.92 9.95
CA PRO A 91 8.44 1.62 9.92
C PRO A 91 7.60 2.46 10.89
N GLN A 92 8.15 2.80 12.06
CA GLN A 92 7.48 3.64 13.06
C GLN A 92 7.23 5.06 12.55
N GLU A 93 8.20 5.66 11.87
CA GLU A 93 8.07 6.99 11.27
C GLU A 93 7.07 6.99 10.13
N LEU A 94 7.10 5.96 9.28
CA LEU A 94 6.14 5.84 8.16
C LEU A 94 4.71 5.67 8.67
N VAL A 95 4.50 4.86 9.72
CA VAL A 95 3.18 4.70 10.35
C VAL A 95 2.70 6.01 10.97
N LYS A 96 3.58 6.77 11.61
CA LYS A 96 3.25 8.09 12.16
C LYS A 96 2.79 9.05 11.06
N GLU A 97 3.54 9.13 9.96
CA GLU A 97 3.21 9.98 8.81
C GLU A 97 1.86 9.59 8.18
N ILE A 98 1.61 8.28 8.01
CA ILE A 98 0.33 7.79 7.49
C ILE A 98 -0.83 8.22 8.38
N LYS A 99 -0.70 8.06 9.70
CA LYS A 99 -1.75 8.45 10.65
C LYS A 99 -2.04 9.96 10.60
N GLU A 100 -0.99 10.78 10.55
CA GLU A 100 -1.11 12.23 10.46
C GLU A 100 -1.80 12.67 9.17
N LYS A 101 -1.36 12.14 8.02
CA LYS A 101 -1.91 12.51 6.70
C LYS A 101 -3.32 11.98 6.45
N LEU A 102 -3.69 10.86 7.07
CA LEU A 102 -5.06 10.33 7.01
C LEU A 102 -5.97 10.93 8.09
N HIS A 103 -5.46 11.84 8.93
CA HIS A 103 -6.19 12.43 10.04
C HIS A 103 -6.84 11.37 10.95
N LEU A 104 -6.16 10.25 11.16
CA LEU A 104 -6.66 9.19 12.03
C LEU A 104 -6.54 9.69 13.47
N SER A 105 -7.67 10.08 14.07
CA SER A 105 -7.76 10.45 15.47
C SER A 105 -7.12 9.37 16.33
N ARG A 106 -6.39 9.77 17.38
CA ARG A 106 -6.08 8.85 18.48
C ARG A 106 -7.43 8.44 19.07
N GLY A 107 -7.87 7.22 18.79
CA GLY A 107 -8.80 6.51 19.66
C GLY A 107 -8.18 6.31 21.03
#